data_AF-A0AAJ0G686-F1
#
_entry.id   AF-A0AAJ0G686-F1
#
_cell.length_a   1.000
_cell.length_b   1.000
_cell.length_c   1.000
_cell.angle_alpha   90.00
_cell.angle_beta   90.00
_cell.angle_gamma   90.00
#
_symmetry.space_group_name_H-M   'P 1'
#
loop_
_entity.id
_entity.type
_entity.pdbx_description
1 polymer ?
#
loop_
_entity_poly.entity_id
_entity_poly.type
_entity_poly.pdbx_seq_one_letter_code
_entity_poly.pdbx_strand_id
1 'polypeptide(L)'
;MTNEAGGDIYTRLLSNIKAVTEDPTTPLDTRTFEEAELVLANQLSEDKQTTLLLALVGLLPTLQQDPTPAANLLIRLLDGANYSDVLSLGEDSDGSIPWTDGLGVGEHMISYNRLMLNLLGKATSNPTDAAHVASIASQASKLLLDLLKVDREVQTHPDARVPAGGRGLVWKRIFGDKNVYGTIFEAASLSGPSSIKLSKNQRTLAQARLMEWLPVVGAMDWNTITRSHHEEIEAAYGVKEGLLEFAALRMVDHKDDVLMHRCLLDFYSELLRSTKTSATGLAAPAESQALRYMITQGLQARSAVIYLQPPGTAADPLEAMFLYGPAANYIGTYASAYPEHFLASQMPKQVNDQLRRALDMLSARWAHADSPKHDLHLMASLPRKALLPAGETTVQWEGSPLAWLPSRQTHPDVLNTLATIFHGPSKEIRISAPSSLEADNNDIARQTEAAAARSLYFNYLAHNKRFWKDIATHADTVALKDLALAAIDCLLAVITANWSTKPDMLLPTTIATPEHGHLAILSPPALEYALPYLLKPPQTFSNLVGGRGDTESAAYKIAAAKFDAVRALHGRISAQAEREPGEGYEEILRTLNKRIAEGPLSREGEVGGRIATMDL
;
A
#
# COMPACT_ATOMS: atom_id res chain seq x y z
N MET A 1 -60.92 16.37 -21.73
CA MET A 1 -61.35 15.91 -20.40
C MET A 1 -60.25 15.21 -19.61
N THR A 2 -59.24 14.57 -20.23
CA THR A 2 -58.10 13.95 -19.51
C THR A 2 -57.09 14.96 -18.93
N ASN A 3 -56.91 16.12 -19.56
CA ASN A 3 -55.90 17.12 -19.15
C ASN A 3 -56.27 17.91 -17.87
N GLU A 4 -57.56 17.99 -17.51
CA GLU A 4 -58.01 18.69 -16.29
C GLU A 4 -57.81 17.84 -15.03
N ALA A 5 -57.99 16.52 -15.12
CA ALA A 5 -57.82 15.60 -14.00
C ALA A 5 -56.35 15.50 -13.55
N GLY A 6 -55.39 15.47 -14.48
CA GLY A 6 -53.96 15.46 -14.15
C GLY A 6 -53.47 16.77 -13.52
N GLY A 7 -54.06 17.91 -13.88
CA GLY A 7 -53.74 19.21 -13.29
C GLY A 7 -54.19 19.34 -11.82
N ASP A 8 -55.34 18.76 -11.48
CA ASP A 8 -55.85 18.72 -10.10
C ASP A 8 -54.98 17.81 -9.20
N ILE A 9 -54.63 16.61 -9.68
CA ILE A 9 -53.76 15.66 -8.96
C ILE A 9 -52.36 16.26 -8.73
N TYR A 10 -51.77 16.93 -9.72
CA TYR A 10 -50.47 17.61 -9.57
C TYR A 10 -50.49 18.67 -8.46
N THR A 11 -51.53 19.49 -8.43
CA THR A 11 -51.65 20.59 -7.45
C THR A 11 -51.86 20.06 -6.04
N ARG A 12 -52.69 19.02 -5.89
CA ARG A 12 -52.90 18.31 -4.62
C ARG A 12 -51.62 17.65 -4.10
N LEU A 13 -50.89 16.96 -4.98
CA LEU A 13 -49.63 16.31 -4.64
C LEU A 13 -48.57 17.32 -4.18
N LEU A 14 -48.37 18.40 -4.93
CA LEU A 14 -47.39 19.43 -4.58
C LEU A 14 -47.75 20.11 -3.26
N SER A 15 -49.04 20.35 -3.01
CA SER A 15 -49.51 20.91 -1.74
C SER A 15 -49.27 19.95 -0.57
N ASN A 16 -49.46 18.64 -0.76
CA ASN A 16 -49.18 17.64 0.28
C ASN A 16 -47.67 17.55 0.56
N ILE A 17 -46.83 17.52 -0.47
CA ILE A 17 -45.37 17.51 -0.31
C ILE A 17 -44.89 18.74 0.47
N LYS A 18 -45.39 19.94 0.14
CA LYS A 18 -45.06 21.17 0.88
C LYS A 18 -45.51 21.12 2.34
N ALA A 19 -46.74 20.68 2.59
CA ALA A 19 -47.26 20.58 3.96
C ALA A 19 -46.45 19.60 4.82
N VAL A 20 -46.02 18.46 4.27
CA VAL A 20 -45.18 17.48 4.98
C VAL A 20 -43.74 17.98 5.16
N THR A 21 -43.23 18.78 4.22
CA THR A 21 -41.89 19.39 4.33
C THR A 21 -41.87 20.49 5.40
N GLU A 22 -42.95 21.28 5.52
CA GLU A 22 -43.11 22.34 6.52
C GLU A 22 -43.41 21.77 7.93
N ASP A 23 -44.21 20.70 8.02
CA ASP A 23 -44.53 20.00 9.26
C ASP A 23 -44.40 18.46 9.09
N PRO A 24 -43.28 17.87 9.56
CA PRO A 24 -43.02 16.42 9.48
C PRO A 24 -44.06 15.53 10.19
N THR A 25 -44.93 16.11 11.03
CA THR A 25 -46.00 15.37 11.73
C THR A 25 -47.26 15.19 10.87
N THR A 26 -47.36 15.89 9.75
CA THR A 26 -48.48 15.78 8.80
C THR A 26 -48.39 14.45 8.03
N PRO A 27 -49.45 13.61 7.99
CA PRO A 27 -49.39 12.34 7.29
C PRO A 27 -49.27 12.49 5.77
N LEU A 28 -48.44 11.65 5.15
CA LEU A 28 -48.30 11.54 3.70
C LEU A 28 -49.59 10.94 3.11
N ASP A 29 -50.18 11.60 2.11
CA ASP A 29 -51.41 11.10 1.46
C ASP A 29 -51.07 10.01 0.43
N THR A 30 -50.94 8.78 0.92
CA THR A 30 -50.58 7.60 0.12
C THR A 30 -51.45 7.41 -1.11
N ARG A 31 -52.75 7.71 -1.01
CA ARG A 31 -53.71 7.59 -2.12
C ARG A 31 -53.42 8.59 -3.24
N THR A 32 -53.10 9.83 -2.89
CA THR A 32 -52.74 10.85 -3.88
C THR A 32 -51.41 10.50 -4.58
N PHE A 33 -50.45 9.88 -3.88
CA PHE A 33 -49.20 9.38 -4.47
C PHE A 33 -49.42 8.20 -5.43
N GLU A 34 -50.26 7.23 -5.08
CA GLU A 34 -50.62 6.10 -5.94
C GLU A 34 -51.38 6.56 -7.21
N GLU A 35 -52.34 7.48 -7.05
CA GLU A 35 -53.07 8.09 -8.17
C GLU A 35 -52.11 8.90 -9.07
N ALA A 36 -51.15 9.60 -8.47
CA ALA A 36 -50.11 10.33 -9.20
C ALA A 36 -49.16 9.41 -9.98
N GLU A 37 -48.76 8.26 -9.41
CA GLU A 37 -47.90 7.28 -10.08
C GLU A 37 -48.52 6.78 -11.39
N LEU A 38 -49.83 6.52 -11.38
CA LEU A 38 -50.57 6.00 -12.53
C LEU A 38 -50.84 7.04 -13.63
N VAL A 39 -51.07 8.30 -13.24
CA VAL A 39 -51.60 9.33 -14.14
C VAL A 39 -50.53 10.33 -14.59
N LEU A 40 -49.67 10.78 -13.68
CA LEU A 40 -48.82 11.95 -13.91
C LEU A 40 -47.54 11.63 -14.71
N ALA A 41 -46.99 10.43 -14.57
CA ALA A 41 -45.70 10.07 -15.19
C ALA A 41 -45.68 10.22 -16.73
N ASN A 42 -46.84 10.12 -17.39
CA ASN A 42 -46.96 10.20 -18.85
C ASN A 42 -47.71 11.45 -19.36
N GLN A 43 -48.15 12.36 -18.46
CA GLN A 43 -49.03 13.48 -18.81
C GLN A 43 -48.48 14.86 -18.41
N LEU A 44 -47.36 14.91 -17.68
CA LEU A 44 -46.75 16.16 -17.23
C LEU A 44 -45.93 16.84 -18.34
N SER A 45 -45.98 18.17 -18.37
CA SER A 45 -45.04 19.01 -19.12
C SER A 45 -43.68 19.05 -18.41
N GLU A 46 -42.57 19.17 -19.15
CA GLU A 46 -41.20 19.14 -18.62
C GLU A 46 -40.99 20.06 -17.41
N ASP A 47 -41.49 21.31 -17.46
CA ASP A 47 -41.37 22.29 -16.36
C ASP A 47 -42.04 21.83 -15.04
N LYS A 48 -43.19 21.17 -15.16
CA LYS A 48 -43.93 20.63 -14.00
C LYS A 48 -43.28 19.35 -13.48
N GLN A 49 -42.72 18.54 -14.36
CA GLN A 49 -41.98 17.33 -13.98
C GLN A 49 -40.72 17.70 -13.19
N THR A 50 -39.94 18.68 -13.66
CA THR A 50 -38.75 19.18 -12.94
C THR A 50 -39.10 19.74 -11.57
N THR A 51 -40.17 20.55 -11.49
CA THR A 51 -40.65 21.09 -10.21
C THR A 51 -41.03 19.99 -9.22
N LEU A 52 -41.72 18.94 -9.70
CA LEU A 52 -42.12 17.81 -8.87
C LEU A 52 -40.94 16.94 -8.45
N LEU A 53 -39.97 16.71 -9.34
CA LEU A 53 -38.75 15.97 -9.05
C LEU A 53 -37.95 16.64 -7.93
N LEU A 54 -37.72 17.96 -8.03
CA LEU A 54 -37.01 18.72 -7.00
C LEU A 54 -37.74 18.69 -5.65
N ALA A 55 -39.07 18.79 -5.66
CA ALA A 55 -39.88 18.70 -4.44
C ALA A 55 -39.81 17.31 -3.78
N LEU A 56 -39.80 16.24 -4.58
CA LEU A 56 -39.69 14.87 -4.08
C LEU A 56 -38.28 14.56 -3.56
N VAL A 57 -37.23 15.01 -4.25
CA VAL A 57 -35.85 14.85 -3.79
C VAL A 57 -35.60 15.61 -2.49
N GLY A 58 -36.15 16.82 -2.34
CA GLY A 58 -36.09 17.59 -1.10
C GLY A 58 -36.88 17.00 0.07
N LEU A 59 -37.96 16.23 -0.21
CA LEU A 59 -38.79 15.59 0.81
C LEU A 59 -38.13 14.35 1.44
N LEU A 60 -37.38 13.58 0.64
CA LEU A 60 -36.84 12.28 1.07
C LEU A 60 -35.96 12.34 2.34
N PRO A 61 -35.04 13.32 2.52
CA PRO A 61 -34.21 13.42 3.71
C PRO A 61 -34.99 13.80 4.98
N THR A 62 -36.13 14.47 4.84
CA THR A 62 -36.91 15.03 5.96
C THR A 62 -38.08 14.15 6.37
N LEU A 63 -38.38 13.09 5.61
CA LEU A 63 -39.55 12.26 5.80
C LEU A 63 -39.39 11.29 6.99
N GLN A 64 -40.24 11.42 8.00
CA GLN A 64 -40.28 10.54 9.18
C GLN A 64 -41.23 9.32 9.01
N GLN A 65 -41.94 9.27 7.89
CA GLN A 65 -42.95 8.26 7.56
C GLN A 65 -42.43 7.29 6.49
N ASP A 66 -43.22 6.26 6.13
CA ASP A 66 -42.83 5.30 5.10
C ASP A 66 -42.50 6.00 3.75
N PRO A 67 -41.25 5.92 3.27
CA PRO A 67 -40.82 6.58 2.03
C PRO A 67 -41.29 5.87 0.76
N THR A 68 -41.92 4.69 0.87
CA THR A 68 -42.31 3.85 -0.28
C THR A 68 -43.13 4.58 -1.36
N PRO A 69 -44.16 5.39 -1.04
CA PRO A 69 -44.96 6.08 -2.05
C PRO A 69 -44.15 7.11 -2.83
N ALA A 70 -43.29 7.88 -2.14
CA ALA A 70 -42.43 8.88 -2.76
C ALA A 70 -41.33 8.23 -3.62
N ALA A 71 -40.74 7.13 -3.13
CA ALA A 71 -39.71 6.39 -3.85
C ALA A 71 -40.26 5.75 -5.15
N ASN A 72 -41.44 5.14 -5.12
CA ASN A 72 -42.06 4.53 -6.30
C ASN A 72 -42.41 5.59 -7.36
N LEU A 73 -42.97 6.74 -6.94
CA LEU A 73 -43.27 7.84 -7.84
C LEU A 73 -42.00 8.41 -8.49
N LEU A 74 -40.92 8.59 -7.72
CA LEU A 74 -39.63 9.02 -8.27
C LEU A 74 -39.07 8.03 -9.30
N ILE A 75 -39.12 6.73 -9.01
CA ILE A 75 -38.70 5.68 -9.97
C ILE A 75 -39.49 5.82 -11.28
N ARG A 76 -40.80 6.06 -11.19
CA ARG A 76 -41.66 6.22 -12.38
C ARG A 76 -41.41 7.50 -13.15
N LEU A 77 -41.25 8.63 -12.47
CA LEU A 77 -40.97 9.92 -13.10
C LEU A 77 -39.59 9.94 -13.78
N LEU A 78 -38.64 9.13 -13.30
CA LEU A 78 -37.29 9.03 -13.84
C LEU A 78 -37.13 7.88 -14.82
N ASP A 79 -38.17 7.08 -15.14
CA ASP A 79 -38.05 5.89 -15.99
C ASP A 79 -37.40 6.20 -17.35
N GLY A 80 -37.79 7.33 -17.97
CA GLY A 80 -37.24 7.81 -19.25
C GLY A 80 -35.95 8.63 -19.16
N ALA A 81 -35.49 9.01 -17.96
CA ALA A 81 -34.30 9.86 -17.78
C ALA A 81 -32.99 9.06 -17.92
N ASN A 82 -31.95 9.70 -18.47
CA ASN A 82 -30.60 9.12 -18.52
C ASN A 82 -29.84 9.39 -17.20
N TYR A 83 -28.67 8.75 -17.02
CA TYR A 83 -27.92 8.87 -15.76
C TYR A 83 -27.34 10.28 -15.52
N SER A 84 -26.91 11.00 -16.56
CA SER A 84 -26.44 12.39 -16.44
C SER A 84 -27.54 13.35 -16.00
N ASP A 85 -28.77 13.16 -16.50
CA ASP A 85 -29.92 13.96 -16.12
C ASP A 85 -30.21 13.77 -14.62
N VAL A 86 -30.15 12.52 -14.14
CA VAL A 86 -30.35 12.18 -12.73
C VAL A 86 -29.27 12.78 -11.83
N LEU A 87 -28.01 12.83 -12.29
CA LEU A 87 -26.91 13.42 -11.53
C LEU A 87 -27.06 14.95 -11.40
N SER A 88 -27.56 15.60 -12.46
CA SER A 88 -27.82 17.04 -12.47
C SER A 88 -29.04 17.47 -11.62
N LEU A 89 -29.84 16.52 -11.14
CA LEU A 89 -30.97 16.83 -10.27
C LEU A 89 -30.47 17.34 -8.92
N GLY A 90 -30.68 18.63 -8.69
CA GLY A 90 -30.41 19.27 -7.41
C GLY A 90 -28.97 19.77 -7.22
N GLU A 91 -28.17 19.91 -8.29
CA GLU A 91 -26.85 20.57 -8.20
C GLU A 91 -26.95 22.07 -7.88
N ASP A 92 -28.03 22.74 -8.28
CA ASP A 92 -28.25 24.18 -8.09
C ASP A 92 -29.05 24.55 -6.82
N SER A 93 -29.43 23.55 -6.01
CA SER A 93 -30.25 23.74 -4.79
C SER A 93 -29.76 22.83 -3.66
N ASP A 94 -30.17 23.08 -2.42
CA ASP A 94 -29.77 22.33 -1.21
C ASP A 94 -30.26 20.85 -1.17
N GLY A 95 -30.59 20.28 -2.33
CA GLY A 95 -31.31 19.02 -2.50
C GLY A 95 -30.68 18.12 -3.58
N SER A 96 -29.40 17.82 -3.46
CA SER A 96 -28.79 16.70 -4.19
C SER A 96 -29.36 15.37 -3.67
N ILE A 97 -29.49 14.37 -4.54
CA ILE A 97 -29.87 13.01 -4.12
C ILE A 97 -28.81 12.51 -3.13
N PRO A 98 -29.15 12.22 -1.86
CA PRO A 98 -28.17 11.81 -0.86
C PRO A 98 -27.84 10.33 -1.05
N TRP A 99 -27.01 10.04 -2.05
CA TRP A 99 -26.62 8.69 -2.46
C TRP A 99 -26.08 7.83 -1.32
N THR A 100 -25.35 8.45 -0.39
CA THR A 100 -24.77 7.78 0.78
C THR A 100 -25.82 7.43 1.82
N ASP A 101 -26.77 8.34 2.06
CA ASP A 101 -27.80 8.17 3.09
C ASP A 101 -28.88 7.21 2.60
N GLY A 102 -29.21 7.26 1.31
CA GLY A 102 -30.15 6.36 0.66
C GLY A 102 -29.66 4.93 0.45
N LEU A 103 -28.40 4.63 0.78
CA LEU A 103 -27.82 3.27 0.87
C LEU A 103 -27.66 2.79 2.33
N GLY A 104 -28.20 3.55 3.29
CA GLY A 104 -28.17 3.23 4.71
C GLY A 104 -28.89 1.93 5.09
N VAL A 105 -28.54 1.39 6.25
CA VAL A 105 -29.08 0.11 6.75
C VAL A 105 -30.24 0.37 7.71
N GLY A 106 -31.42 -0.17 7.40
CA GLY A 106 -32.61 -0.09 8.24
C GLY A 106 -33.86 -0.63 7.53
N GLU A 107 -34.84 -1.16 8.27
CA GLU A 107 -36.10 -1.68 7.69
C GLU A 107 -36.90 -0.58 6.97
N HIS A 108 -36.83 0.66 7.47
CA HIS A 108 -37.40 1.87 6.85
C HIS A 108 -36.63 2.36 5.61
N MET A 109 -35.44 1.81 5.34
CA MET A 109 -34.57 2.23 4.23
C MET A 109 -34.73 1.36 2.98
N ILE A 110 -35.52 0.28 3.03
CA ILE A 110 -35.65 -0.69 1.92
C ILE A 110 -36.08 -0.01 0.62
N SER A 111 -37.09 0.85 0.69
CA SER A 111 -37.61 1.57 -0.48
C SER A 111 -36.64 2.62 -0.99
N TYR A 112 -35.82 3.20 -0.10
CA TYR A 112 -34.79 4.16 -0.48
C TYR A 112 -33.58 3.49 -1.14
N ASN A 113 -33.13 2.37 -0.58
CA ASN A 113 -32.11 1.49 -1.18
C ASN A 113 -32.54 1.05 -2.58
N ARG A 114 -33.82 0.69 -2.74
CA ARG A 114 -34.39 0.32 -4.05
C ARG A 114 -34.35 1.48 -5.05
N LEU A 115 -34.68 2.69 -4.62
CA LEU A 115 -34.55 3.89 -5.45
C LEU A 115 -33.09 4.10 -5.87
N MET A 116 -32.14 4.10 -4.94
CA MET A 116 -30.70 4.30 -5.25
C MET A 116 -30.18 3.24 -6.23
N LEU A 117 -30.53 1.97 -6.03
CA LEU A 117 -30.14 0.89 -6.93
C LEU A 117 -30.76 1.02 -8.33
N ASN A 118 -32.01 1.50 -8.42
CA ASN A 118 -32.66 1.76 -9.70
C ASN A 118 -31.97 2.89 -10.47
N LEU A 119 -31.62 3.97 -9.78
CA LEU A 119 -30.91 5.12 -10.37
C LEU A 119 -29.49 4.74 -10.80
N LEU A 120 -28.75 3.99 -9.98
CA LEU A 120 -27.43 3.45 -10.36
C LEU A 120 -27.52 2.49 -11.55
N GLY A 121 -28.63 1.74 -11.68
CA GLY A 121 -28.90 0.87 -12.82
C GLY A 121 -28.93 1.62 -14.16
N LYS A 122 -29.30 2.90 -14.19
CA LYS A 122 -29.33 3.71 -15.41
C LYS A 122 -27.94 3.97 -16.01
N ALA A 123 -26.91 4.02 -15.17
CA ALA A 123 -25.51 4.18 -15.60
C ALA A 123 -24.99 3.01 -16.45
N THR A 124 -25.68 1.87 -16.45
CA THR A 124 -25.27 0.67 -17.20
C THR A 124 -25.42 0.83 -18.72
N SER A 125 -26.13 1.87 -19.18
CA SER A 125 -26.44 2.08 -20.61
C SER A 125 -25.37 2.88 -21.37
N ASN A 126 -24.40 3.49 -20.67
CA ASN A 126 -23.38 4.37 -21.26
C ASN A 126 -21.98 4.11 -20.62
N PRO A 127 -20.91 3.90 -21.40
CA PRO A 127 -19.56 3.65 -20.88
C PRO A 127 -18.99 4.75 -19.97
N THR A 128 -19.31 6.02 -20.24
CA THR A 128 -18.82 7.16 -19.44
C THR A 128 -19.46 7.18 -18.05
N ASP A 129 -20.76 6.90 -17.99
CA ASP A 129 -21.54 6.81 -16.75
C ASP A 129 -21.15 5.56 -15.95
N ALA A 130 -20.87 4.45 -16.64
CA ALA A 130 -20.34 3.25 -16.03
C ALA A 130 -18.94 3.47 -15.42
N ALA A 131 -18.11 4.35 -16.00
CA ALA A 131 -16.82 4.72 -15.42
C ALA A 131 -16.98 5.56 -14.14
N HIS A 132 -17.99 6.44 -14.09
CA HIS A 132 -18.36 7.15 -12.87
C HIS A 132 -18.80 6.16 -11.77
N VAL A 133 -19.66 5.19 -12.10
CA VAL A 133 -20.05 4.10 -11.19
C VAL A 133 -18.89 3.14 -10.86
N ALA A 134 -17.88 3.01 -11.72
CA ALA A 134 -16.69 2.22 -11.39
C ALA A 134 -15.87 2.85 -10.24
N SER A 135 -15.88 4.18 -10.09
CA SER A 135 -15.35 4.84 -8.89
C SER A 135 -16.15 4.46 -7.64
N ILE A 136 -17.48 4.33 -7.79
CA ILE A 136 -18.39 3.81 -6.77
C ILE A 136 -18.11 2.32 -6.48
N ALA A 137 -17.60 1.52 -7.43
CA ALA A 137 -17.26 0.12 -7.18
C ALA A 137 -16.05 -0.05 -6.25
N SER A 138 -15.04 0.83 -6.33
CA SER A 138 -13.95 0.87 -5.35
C SER A 138 -14.47 1.30 -3.97
N GLN A 139 -15.34 2.31 -3.95
CA GLN A 139 -16.03 2.73 -2.72
C GLN A 139 -16.94 1.64 -2.16
N ALA A 140 -17.58 0.82 -3.00
CA ALA A 140 -18.44 -0.28 -2.62
C ALA A 140 -17.63 -1.46 -2.07
N SER A 141 -16.47 -1.77 -2.65
CA SER A 141 -15.52 -2.75 -2.08
C SER A 141 -15.07 -2.31 -0.69
N LYS A 142 -14.68 -1.03 -0.55
CA LYS A 142 -14.32 -0.46 0.75
C LYS A 142 -15.50 -0.46 1.74
N LEU A 143 -16.68 -0.05 1.31
CA LEU A 143 -17.90 -0.08 2.11
C LEU A 143 -18.22 -1.50 2.56
N LEU A 144 -18.11 -2.49 1.68
CA LEU A 144 -18.32 -3.90 2.02
C LEU A 144 -17.31 -4.37 3.08
N LEU A 145 -16.03 -4.00 2.93
CA LEU A 145 -15.00 -4.29 3.94
C LEU A 145 -15.29 -3.58 5.27
N ASP A 146 -15.73 -2.33 5.23
CA ASP A 146 -16.03 -1.55 6.43
C ASP A 146 -17.29 -2.08 7.14
N LEU A 147 -18.31 -2.48 6.38
CA LEU A 147 -19.49 -3.18 6.89
C LEU A 147 -19.09 -4.52 7.53
N LEU A 148 -18.20 -5.30 6.92
CA LEU A 148 -17.70 -6.55 7.51
C LEU A 148 -16.90 -6.31 8.79
N LYS A 149 -16.12 -5.22 8.86
CA LYS A 149 -15.40 -4.83 10.08
C LYS A 149 -16.35 -4.44 11.21
N VAL A 150 -17.42 -3.70 10.89
CA VAL A 150 -18.43 -3.25 11.87
C VAL A 150 -19.32 -4.41 12.32
N ASP A 151 -19.74 -5.28 11.40
CA ASP A 151 -20.57 -6.47 11.63
C ASP A 151 -19.78 -7.64 12.25
N ARG A 152 -18.52 -7.40 12.63
CA ARG A 152 -17.74 -8.29 13.48
C ARG A 152 -18.28 -8.12 14.91
N GLU A 153 -19.07 -9.08 15.40
CA GLU A 153 -19.58 -9.07 16.78
C GLU A 153 -18.44 -8.70 17.77
N VAL A 154 -18.52 -7.52 18.39
CA VAL A 154 -17.63 -7.15 19.50
C VAL A 154 -18.05 -8.01 20.69
N GLN A 155 -17.43 -9.17 20.88
CA GLN A 155 -17.53 -9.88 22.14
C GLN A 155 -16.78 -9.07 23.19
N THR A 156 -17.51 -8.33 24.02
CA THR A 156 -17.00 -7.59 25.19
C THR A 156 -16.62 -8.53 26.34
N HIS A 157 -15.97 -9.66 26.06
CA HIS A 157 -15.47 -10.58 27.09
C HIS A 157 -13.94 -10.66 27.00
N PRO A 158 -13.22 -10.39 28.11
CA PRO A 158 -11.75 -10.36 28.12
C PRO A 158 -11.06 -11.72 27.84
N ASP A 159 -11.82 -12.81 27.71
CA ASP A 159 -11.31 -14.17 27.47
C ASP A 159 -11.56 -14.70 26.03
N ALA A 160 -12.21 -13.93 25.15
CA ALA A 160 -12.51 -14.38 23.78
C ALA A 160 -11.29 -14.25 22.85
N ARG A 161 -10.34 -15.19 22.95
CA ARG A 161 -9.15 -15.29 22.08
C ARG A 161 -9.44 -15.80 20.66
N VAL A 162 -10.67 -15.68 20.16
CA VAL A 162 -11.05 -16.17 18.82
C VAL A 162 -11.69 -15.03 18.02
N PRO A 163 -11.24 -14.77 16.78
CA PRO A 163 -11.93 -13.84 15.88
C PRO A 163 -13.40 -14.28 15.71
N ALA A 164 -14.33 -13.50 16.24
CA ALA A 164 -15.78 -13.69 16.05
C ALA A 164 -16.27 -13.14 14.69
N GLY A 165 -15.39 -13.04 13.68
CA GLY A 165 -15.83 -12.76 12.31
C GLY A 165 -16.67 -13.94 11.79
N GLY A 166 -17.57 -13.67 10.86
CA GLY A 166 -18.37 -14.73 10.23
C GLY A 166 -19.76 -15.01 10.85
N ARG A 167 -20.15 -14.33 11.94
CA ARG A 167 -21.49 -14.51 12.58
C ARG A 167 -22.48 -13.36 12.36
N GLY A 168 -21.96 -12.19 12.02
CA GLY A 168 -22.77 -11.02 11.71
C GLY A 168 -23.66 -11.22 10.48
N LEU A 169 -24.65 -10.33 10.33
CA LEU A 169 -25.68 -10.46 9.29
C LEU A 169 -25.10 -10.23 7.88
N VAL A 170 -24.15 -9.32 7.74
CA VAL A 170 -23.43 -9.05 6.49
C VAL A 170 -22.54 -10.25 6.14
N TRP A 171 -21.83 -10.80 7.13
CA TRP A 171 -21.06 -12.03 6.94
C TRP A 171 -21.93 -13.20 6.46
N LYS A 172 -23.08 -13.43 7.10
CA LYS A 172 -24.05 -14.46 6.70
C LYS A 172 -24.62 -14.20 5.31
N ARG A 173 -24.86 -12.94 4.94
CA ARG A 173 -25.39 -12.60 3.62
C ARG A 173 -24.39 -12.87 2.50
N ILE A 174 -23.10 -12.61 2.73
CA ILE A 174 -22.07 -12.82 1.69
C ILE A 174 -21.71 -14.30 1.56
N PHE A 175 -21.50 -14.99 2.70
CA PHE A 175 -20.95 -16.35 2.70
C PHE A 175 -22.01 -17.44 2.89
N GLY A 176 -23.13 -17.15 3.56
CA GLY A 176 -24.19 -18.12 3.87
C GLY A 176 -25.39 -18.07 2.94
N ASP A 177 -25.54 -17.02 2.13
CA ASP A 177 -26.57 -16.97 1.09
C ASP A 177 -26.06 -17.63 -0.19
N LYS A 178 -26.71 -18.72 -0.59
CA LYS A 178 -26.35 -19.53 -1.76
C LYS A 178 -26.25 -18.69 -3.04
N ASN A 179 -27.15 -17.72 -3.23
CA ASN A 179 -27.18 -16.93 -4.46
C ASN A 179 -26.05 -15.90 -4.49
N VAL A 180 -25.80 -15.23 -3.35
CA VAL A 180 -24.73 -14.23 -3.24
C VAL A 180 -23.37 -14.91 -3.34
N TYR A 181 -23.16 -15.98 -2.59
CA TYR A 181 -21.91 -16.75 -2.61
C TYR A 181 -21.65 -17.33 -4.01
N GLY A 182 -22.67 -17.94 -4.64
CA GLY A 182 -22.58 -18.49 -6.00
C GLY A 182 -22.22 -17.44 -7.06
N THR A 183 -22.72 -16.21 -6.92
CA THR A 183 -22.40 -15.09 -7.81
C THR A 183 -20.91 -14.78 -7.85
N ILE A 184 -20.20 -14.93 -6.71
CA ILE A 184 -18.75 -14.69 -6.63
C ILE A 184 -17.99 -15.66 -7.54
N PHE A 185 -18.29 -16.96 -7.44
CA PHE A 185 -17.67 -17.99 -8.28
C PHE A 185 -18.01 -17.80 -9.75
N GLU A 186 -19.28 -17.50 -10.03
CA GLU A 186 -19.78 -17.35 -11.38
C GLU A 186 -19.17 -16.15 -12.13
N ALA A 187 -19.00 -15.04 -11.41
CA ALA A 187 -18.40 -13.83 -11.95
C ALA A 187 -16.89 -13.96 -12.17
N ALA A 188 -16.20 -14.70 -11.31
CA ALA A 188 -14.73 -14.81 -11.32
C ALA A 188 -14.20 -16.10 -11.98
N SER A 189 -15.05 -17.07 -12.33
CA SER A 189 -14.60 -18.31 -12.96
C SER A 189 -14.45 -18.17 -14.48
N LEU A 190 -13.45 -18.87 -15.02
CA LEU A 190 -13.24 -19.06 -16.46
C LEU A 190 -14.03 -20.26 -17.02
N SER A 191 -14.50 -21.16 -16.15
CA SER A 191 -15.19 -22.40 -16.50
C SER A 191 -16.30 -22.73 -15.50
N GLY A 192 -17.36 -23.44 -15.93
CA GLY A 192 -18.47 -23.84 -15.06
C GLY A 192 -19.81 -23.22 -15.47
N PRO A 193 -20.88 -23.47 -14.68
CA PRO A 193 -22.22 -23.01 -14.99
C PRO A 193 -22.32 -21.49 -14.83
N SER A 194 -22.55 -20.76 -15.93
CA SER A 194 -22.66 -19.30 -15.90
C SER A 194 -23.96 -18.83 -16.56
N SER A 195 -24.85 -18.30 -15.73
CA SER A 195 -26.00 -17.45 -16.03
C SER A 195 -25.63 -15.98 -16.30
N ILE A 196 -24.52 -15.49 -15.75
CA ILE A 196 -24.03 -14.11 -15.91
C ILE A 196 -23.19 -14.00 -17.18
N LYS A 197 -23.67 -13.20 -18.14
CA LYS A 197 -22.96 -12.92 -19.39
C LYS A 197 -21.90 -11.84 -19.19
N LEU A 198 -20.75 -12.21 -18.68
CA LEU A 198 -19.56 -11.35 -18.61
C LEU A 198 -18.62 -11.57 -19.79
N SER A 199 -18.11 -10.48 -20.36
CA SER A 199 -16.97 -10.50 -21.28
C SER A 199 -15.69 -10.97 -20.58
N LYS A 200 -14.68 -11.42 -21.35
CA LYS A 200 -13.38 -11.83 -20.81
C LYS A 200 -12.77 -10.74 -19.92
N ASN A 201 -12.75 -9.49 -20.38
CA ASN A 201 -12.21 -8.36 -19.63
C ASN A 201 -12.94 -8.11 -18.30
N GLN A 202 -14.26 -8.26 -18.28
CA GLN A 202 -15.04 -8.13 -17.05
C GLN A 202 -14.76 -9.26 -16.05
N ARG A 203 -14.53 -10.49 -16.53
CA ARG A 203 -14.13 -11.62 -15.69
C ARG A 203 -12.74 -11.41 -15.10
N THR A 204 -11.76 -11.01 -15.91
CA THR A 204 -10.41 -10.66 -15.44
C THR A 204 -10.47 -9.57 -14.37
N LEU A 205 -11.31 -8.54 -14.56
CA LEU A 205 -11.50 -7.49 -13.56
C LEU A 205 -12.16 -8.02 -12.27
N ALA A 206 -13.14 -8.93 -12.38
CA ALA A 206 -13.76 -9.57 -11.21
C ALA A 206 -12.76 -10.43 -10.43
N GLN A 207 -11.91 -11.18 -11.12
CA GLN A 207 -10.82 -11.96 -10.53
C GLN A 207 -9.82 -11.07 -9.78
N ALA A 208 -9.37 -9.98 -10.40
CA ALA A 208 -8.46 -9.03 -9.78
C ALA A 208 -9.06 -8.42 -8.51
N ARG A 209 -10.33 -7.97 -8.56
CA ARG A 209 -11.03 -7.42 -7.40
C ARG A 209 -11.21 -8.43 -6.27
N LEU A 210 -11.51 -9.69 -6.59
CA LEU A 210 -11.60 -10.75 -5.60
C LEU A 210 -10.26 -10.99 -4.91
N MET A 211 -9.16 -10.99 -5.67
CA MET A 211 -7.80 -11.12 -5.13
C MET A 211 -7.36 -9.92 -4.28
N GLU A 212 -7.82 -8.71 -4.56
CA GLU A 212 -7.56 -7.54 -3.70
C GLU A 212 -8.38 -7.58 -2.40
N TRP A 213 -9.62 -8.06 -2.48
CA TRP A 213 -10.56 -8.07 -1.35
C TRP A 213 -10.29 -9.19 -0.35
N LEU A 214 -10.00 -10.40 -0.85
CA LEU A 214 -9.94 -11.62 -0.04
C LEU A 214 -8.84 -11.62 1.04
N PRO A 215 -7.62 -11.10 0.82
CA PRO A 215 -6.60 -10.99 1.88
C PRO A 215 -7.08 -10.18 3.09
N VAL A 216 -7.79 -9.08 2.83
CA VAL A 216 -8.31 -8.20 3.89
C VAL A 216 -9.40 -8.91 4.68
N VAL A 217 -10.27 -9.68 4.01
CA VAL A 217 -11.30 -10.49 4.68
C VAL A 217 -10.70 -11.64 5.48
N GLY A 218 -9.68 -12.32 4.93
CA GLY A 218 -8.94 -13.37 5.63
C GLY A 218 -8.23 -12.87 6.88
N ALA A 219 -7.80 -11.61 6.89
CA ALA A 219 -7.25 -10.96 8.08
C ALA A 219 -8.31 -10.71 9.16
N MET A 220 -9.59 -10.55 8.79
CA MET A 220 -10.70 -10.41 9.74
C MET A 220 -11.12 -11.76 10.32
N ASP A 221 -11.34 -12.76 9.47
CA ASP A 221 -11.63 -14.14 9.85
C ASP A 221 -11.18 -15.13 8.77
N TRP A 222 -10.05 -15.78 9.04
CA TRP A 222 -9.47 -16.80 8.18
C TRP A 222 -10.40 -17.99 7.94
N ASN A 223 -11.09 -18.46 8.98
CA ASN A 223 -11.91 -19.67 8.89
C ASN A 223 -13.08 -19.49 7.92
N THR A 224 -13.59 -18.26 7.78
CA THR A 224 -14.68 -17.97 6.85
C THR A 224 -14.23 -18.11 5.40
N ILE A 225 -12.99 -17.77 5.03
CA ILE A 225 -12.53 -17.90 3.64
C ILE A 225 -12.00 -19.30 3.30
N THR A 226 -11.66 -20.11 4.31
CA THR A 226 -11.06 -21.45 4.15
C THR A 226 -11.96 -22.63 4.52
N ARG A 227 -13.22 -22.40 4.88
CA ARG A 227 -14.19 -23.47 5.07
C ARG A 227 -15.16 -23.52 3.91
N SER A 228 -15.66 -24.72 3.62
CA SER A 228 -16.79 -24.87 2.72
C SER A 228 -18.06 -24.28 3.35
N HIS A 229 -18.80 -23.46 2.61
CA HIS A 229 -20.14 -23.00 3.04
C HIS A 229 -21.26 -23.67 2.24
N HIS A 230 -21.00 -23.92 0.95
CA HIS A 230 -21.94 -24.53 0.03
C HIS A 230 -21.24 -25.52 -0.90
N GLU A 231 -21.10 -26.77 -0.44
CA GLU A 231 -20.39 -27.85 -1.16
C GLU A 231 -20.88 -28.03 -2.61
N GLU A 232 -22.18 -27.90 -2.87
CA GLU A 232 -22.75 -28.02 -4.22
C GLU A 232 -22.22 -26.96 -5.19
N ILE A 233 -22.06 -25.71 -4.72
CA ILE A 233 -21.53 -24.61 -5.53
C ILE A 233 -20.04 -24.84 -5.75
N GLU A 234 -19.30 -25.10 -4.68
CA GLU A 234 -17.86 -25.25 -4.72
C GLU A 234 -17.44 -26.43 -5.61
N ALA A 235 -18.15 -27.57 -5.50
CA ALA A 235 -17.93 -28.73 -6.34
C ALA A 235 -18.18 -28.45 -7.83
N ALA A 236 -19.15 -27.59 -8.17
CA ALA A 236 -19.42 -27.19 -9.55
C ALA A 236 -18.24 -26.44 -10.21
N TYR A 237 -17.36 -25.86 -9.40
CA TYR A 237 -16.13 -25.20 -9.82
C TYR A 237 -14.84 -25.97 -9.45
N GLY A 238 -14.97 -27.22 -8.99
CA GLY A 238 -13.83 -28.09 -8.66
C GLY A 238 -13.08 -27.73 -7.37
N VAL A 239 -13.79 -27.11 -6.43
CA VAL A 239 -13.29 -26.60 -5.14
C VAL A 239 -13.82 -27.46 -3.99
N LYS A 240 -13.04 -27.64 -2.92
CA LYS A 240 -13.39 -28.50 -1.77
C LYS A 240 -13.40 -27.78 -0.43
N GLU A 241 -12.53 -26.80 -0.26
CA GLU A 241 -12.24 -26.18 1.04
C GLU A 241 -12.77 -24.75 1.13
N GLY A 242 -13.31 -24.16 0.07
CA GLY A 242 -13.98 -22.85 0.09
C GLY A 242 -13.35 -21.79 -0.83
N LEU A 243 -13.75 -20.54 -0.62
CA LEU A 243 -13.45 -19.43 -1.54
C LEU A 243 -11.94 -19.15 -1.71
N LEU A 244 -11.12 -19.38 -0.66
CA LEU A 244 -9.67 -19.21 -0.77
C LEU A 244 -9.04 -20.24 -1.72
N GLU A 245 -9.45 -21.50 -1.66
CA GLU A 245 -8.97 -22.54 -2.57
C GLU A 245 -9.32 -22.20 -4.02
N PHE A 246 -10.55 -21.70 -4.23
CA PHE A 246 -10.95 -21.22 -5.55
C PHE A 246 -10.01 -20.12 -6.06
N ALA A 247 -9.86 -19.02 -5.33
CA ALA A 247 -9.04 -17.88 -5.74
C ALA A 247 -7.56 -18.26 -5.91
N ALA A 248 -7.02 -19.08 -5.01
CA ALA A 248 -5.60 -19.42 -4.98
C ALA A 248 -5.20 -20.51 -5.99
N LEU A 249 -6.09 -21.46 -6.30
CA LEU A 249 -5.73 -22.66 -7.07
C LEU A 249 -6.52 -22.87 -8.37
N ARG A 250 -7.76 -22.37 -8.47
CA ARG A 250 -8.70 -22.74 -9.56
C ARG A 250 -9.15 -21.59 -10.43
N MET A 251 -9.15 -20.37 -9.90
CA MET A 251 -9.71 -19.20 -10.55
C MET A 251 -8.88 -18.74 -11.75
N VAL A 252 -7.55 -18.82 -11.66
CA VAL A 252 -6.62 -18.30 -12.67
C VAL A 252 -6.00 -19.43 -13.49
N ASP A 253 -6.10 -19.31 -14.81
CA ASP A 253 -5.31 -20.13 -15.72
C ASP A 253 -3.92 -19.50 -15.93
N HIS A 254 -2.92 -20.05 -15.24
CA HIS A 254 -1.55 -19.55 -15.27
C HIS A 254 -0.77 -19.94 -16.53
N LYS A 255 -1.33 -20.79 -17.41
CA LYS A 255 -0.68 -21.18 -18.67
C LYS A 255 -1.01 -20.24 -19.82
N ASP A 256 -2.26 -19.78 -19.88
CA ASP A 256 -2.75 -18.95 -20.99
C ASP A 256 -2.86 -17.46 -20.64
N ASP A 257 -2.79 -17.08 -19.34
CA ASP A 257 -2.89 -15.69 -18.89
C ASP A 257 -1.77 -15.31 -17.90
N VAL A 258 -0.62 -14.92 -18.45
CA VAL A 258 0.56 -14.49 -17.70
C VAL A 258 0.28 -13.25 -16.83
N LEU A 259 -0.61 -12.35 -17.28
CA LEU A 259 -0.95 -11.15 -16.51
C LEU A 259 -1.75 -11.51 -15.27
N MET A 260 -2.70 -12.44 -15.38
CA MET A 260 -3.41 -12.95 -14.22
C MET A 260 -2.53 -13.79 -13.29
N HIS A 261 -1.53 -14.51 -13.83
CA HIS A 261 -0.53 -15.18 -13.00
C HIS A 261 0.31 -14.16 -12.21
N ARG A 262 0.66 -13.01 -12.80
CA ARG A 262 1.27 -11.90 -12.06
C ARG A 262 0.36 -11.42 -10.91
N CYS A 263 -0.92 -11.17 -11.17
CA CYS A 263 -1.87 -10.78 -10.14
C CYS A 263 -1.99 -11.84 -9.02
N LEU A 264 -1.85 -13.12 -9.36
CA LEU A 264 -1.86 -14.23 -8.41
C LEU A 264 -0.63 -14.22 -7.48
N LEU A 265 0.55 -13.87 -7.98
CA LEU A 265 1.76 -13.70 -7.16
C LEU A 265 1.66 -12.49 -6.22
N ASP A 266 1.09 -11.40 -6.71
CA ASP A 266 0.80 -10.22 -5.90
C ASP A 266 -0.25 -10.53 -4.81
N PHE A 267 -1.29 -11.31 -5.16
CA PHE A 267 -2.27 -11.85 -4.22
C PHE A 267 -1.62 -12.70 -3.11
N TYR A 268 -0.72 -13.62 -3.44
CA TYR A 268 -0.02 -14.42 -2.42
C TYR A 268 0.83 -13.54 -1.50
N SER A 269 1.48 -12.51 -2.06
CA SER A 269 2.27 -11.55 -1.28
C SER A 269 1.38 -10.78 -0.31
N GLU A 270 0.23 -10.29 -0.77
CA GLU A 270 -0.72 -9.55 0.07
C GLU A 270 -1.35 -10.46 1.13
N LEU A 271 -1.74 -11.69 0.77
CA LEU A 271 -2.26 -12.68 1.72
C LEU A 271 -1.30 -12.92 2.89
N LEU A 272 0.01 -13.05 2.62
CA LEU A 272 1.03 -13.18 3.66
C LEU A 272 1.17 -11.93 4.53
N ARG A 273 1.00 -10.72 3.96
CA ARG A 273 1.09 -9.45 4.70
C ARG A 273 -0.14 -9.21 5.57
N SER A 274 -1.34 -9.28 4.99
CA SER A 274 -2.57 -8.90 5.67
C SER A 274 -2.91 -9.85 6.82
N THR A 275 -2.56 -11.14 6.71
CA THR A 275 -2.88 -12.17 7.69
C THR A 275 -1.76 -12.45 8.69
N LYS A 276 -0.68 -11.67 8.65
CA LYS A 276 0.30 -11.65 9.73
C LYS A 276 -0.38 -11.06 10.96
N THR A 277 -0.76 -11.93 11.90
CA THR A 277 -1.42 -11.55 13.14
C THR A 277 -0.58 -10.49 13.87
N SER A 278 -1.12 -9.27 14.02
CA SER A 278 -0.60 -8.33 15.02
C SER A 278 -0.78 -8.97 16.39
N ALA A 279 0.32 -9.42 16.98
CA ALA A 279 0.34 -10.13 18.25
C ALA A 279 -0.31 -9.30 19.37
N THR A 280 -1.55 -9.66 19.73
CA THR A 280 -2.24 -9.18 20.93
C THR A 280 -2.63 -10.34 21.84
N GLY A 281 -1.78 -11.37 21.96
CA GLY A 281 -2.07 -12.51 22.83
C GLY A 281 -0.91 -13.48 23.00
N LEU A 282 -0.75 -13.94 24.25
CA LEU A 282 0.33 -14.70 24.92
C LEU A 282 0.99 -15.94 24.26
N ALA A 283 0.82 -16.17 22.97
CA ALA A 283 1.67 -17.07 22.16
C ALA A 283 1.21 -16.97 20.71
N ALA A 284 1.78 -16.06 19.92
CA ALA A 284 1.67 -16.16 18.47
C ALA A 284 2.41 -17.44 18.00
N PRO A 285 1.76 -18.37 17.25
CA PRO A 285 2.51 -19.40 16.56
C PRO A 285 3.48 -18.71 15.57
N ALA A 286 4.72 -19.19 15.50
CA ALA A 286 5.74 -18.72 14.54
C ALA A 286 5.30 -18.78 13.07
N GLU A 287 4.15 -19.41 12.81
CA GLU A 287 3.55 -19.64 11.50
C GLU A 287 2.12 -19.06 11.50
N SER A 288 1.85 -18.13 10.58
CA SER A 288 0.47 -17.68 10.32
C SER A 288 -0.34 -18.79 9.65
N GLN A 289 -1.66 -18.71 9.74
CA GLN A 289 -2.57 -19.63 9.04
C GLN A 289 -2.38 -19.55 7.51
N ALA A 290 -2.09 -18.35 6.98
CA ALA A 290 -1.78 -18.19 5.56
C ALA A 290 -0.46 -18.85 5.15
N LEU A 291 0.60 -18.72 5.96
CA LEU A 291 1.88 -19.36 5.66
C LEU A 291 1.72 -20.88 5.62
N ARG A 292 1.01 -21.46 6.61
CA ARG A 292 0.69 -22.89 6.62
C ARG A 292 -0.06 -23.32 5.38
N TYR A 293 -1.11 -22.60 5.02
CA TYR A 293 -1.89 -22.88 3.82
C TYR A 293 -1.03 -22.82 2.55
N MET A 294 -0.19 -21.79 2.39
CA MET A 294 0.73 -21.66 1.25
C MET A 294 1.74 -22.82 1.16
N ILE A 295 2.23 -23.32 2.30
CA ILE A 295 3.16 -24.46 2.35
C ILE A 295 2.42 -25.76 2.02
N THR A 296 1.30 -26.03 2.67
CA THR A 296 0.50 -27.26 2.49
C THR A 296 0.04 -27.43 1.04
N GLN A 297 -0.36 -26.33 0.39
CA GLN A 297 -0.79 -26.34 -1.02
C GLN A 297 0.38 -26.26 -2.01
N GLY A 298 1.63 -26.24 -1.53
CA GLY A 298 2.83 -26.17 -2.37
C GLY A 298 3.01 -24.84 -3.12
N LEU A 299 2.24 -23.80 -2.76
CA LEU A 299 2.23 -22.49 -3.42
C LEU A 299 3.50 -21.69 -3.16
N GLN A 300 4.09 -21.83 -1.96
CA GLN A 300 5.37 -21.21 -1.63
C GLN A 300 6.48 -21.70 -2.57
N ALA A 301 6.61 -23.02 -2.72
CA ALA A 301 7.65 -23.62 -3.56
C ALA A 301 7.43 -23.25 -5.04
N ARG A 302 6.19 -23.31 -5.53
CA ARG A 302 5.85 -22.93 -6.91
C ARG A 302 6.21 -21.48 -7.21
N SER A 303 5.85 -20.55 -6.32
CA SER A 303 6.15 -19.12 -6.49
C SER A 303 7.65 -18.85 -6.42
N ALA A 304 8.39 -19.57 -5.55
CA ALA A 304 9.83 -19.42 -5.41
C ALA A 304 10.61 -19.90 -6.64
N VAL A 305 10.17 -21.00 -7.27
CA VAL A 305 10.84 -21.57 -8.47
C VAL A 305 10.89 -20.57 -9.63
N ILE A 306 9.87 -19.71 -9.78
CA ILE A 306 9.81 -18.69 -10.84
C ILE A 306 11.01 -17.72 -10.75
N TYR A 307 11.37 -17.30 -9.54
CA TYR A 307 12.53 -16.43 -9.32
C TYR A 307 13.86 -17.20 -9.32
N LEU A 308 13.92 -18.35 -8.65
CA LEU A 308 15.15 -19.11 -8.47
C LEU A 308 15.69 -19.70 -9.78
N GLN A 309 14.82 -19.91 -10.77
CA GLN A 309 15.13 -20.44 -12.10
C GLN A 309 16.19 -21.55 -12.06
N PRO A 310 15.94 -22.66 -11.34
CA PRO A 310 16.91 -23.74 -11.24
C PRO A 310 17.27 -24.32 -12.63
N PRO A 311 18.46 -24.96 -12.76
CA PRO A 311 18.89 -25.52 -14.04
C PRO A 311 17.85 -26.49 -14.61
N GLY A 312 17.42 -26.26 -15.86
CA GLY A 312 16.42 -27.10 -16.54
C GLY A 312 14.97 -26.61 -16.46
N THR A 313 14.67 -25.54 -15.72
CA THR A 313 13.35 -24.90 -15.65
C THR A 313 13.37 -23.48 -16.23
N ALA A 314 14.00 -23.30 -17.40
CA ALA A 314 13.95 -22.01 -18.09
C ALA A 314 12.49 -21.75 -18.50
N ALA A 315 11.83 -20.84 -17.78
CA ALA A 315 10.53 -20.31 -18.19
C ALA A 315 10.67 -19.66 -19.57
N ASP A 316 9.57 -19.58 -20.31
CA ASP A 316 9.52 -18.80 -21.56
C ASP A 316 10.10 -17.39 -21.26
N PRO A 317 11.06 -16.87 -22.06
CA PRO A 317 11.58 -15.52 -21.88
C PRO A 317 10.49 -14.47 -21.70
N LEU A 318 9.34 -14.63 -22.36
CA LEU A 318 8.20 -13.71 -22.21
C LEU A 318 7.53 -13.82 -20.84
N GLU A 319 7.32 -15.03 -20.32
CA GLU A 319 6.80 -15.26 -18.97
C GLU A 319 7.76 -14.72 -17.90
N ALA A 320 9.07 -14.95 -18.08
CA ALA A 320 10.09 -14.45 -17.16
C ALA A 320 10.06 -12.92 -17.05
N MET A 321 9.84 -12.20 -18.17
CA MET A 321 9.75 -10.74 -18.16
C MET A 321 8.60 -10.21 -17.27
N PHE A 322 7.48 -10.92 -17.18
CA PHE A 322 6.32 -10.49 -16.39
C PHE A 322 6.31 -11.04 -14.97
N LEU A 323 6.85 -12.24 -14.75
CA LEU A 323 6.72 -12.96 -13.48
C LEU A 323 7.95 -12.86 -12.57
N TYR A 324 9.13 -12.55 -13.11
CA TYR A 324 10.37 -12.47 -12.31
C TYR A 324 10.27 -11.43 -11.19
N GLY A 325 9.82 -10.22 -11.52
CA GLY A 325 9.65 -9.13 -10.55
C GLY A 325 8.65 -9.45 -9.44
N PRO A 326 7.40 -9.86 -9.76
CA PRO A 326 6.42 -10.31 -8.77
C PRO A 326 6.90 -11.48 -7.91
N ALA A 327 7.60 -12.46 -8.49
CA ALA A 327 8.16 -13.58 -7.74
C ALA A 327 9.26 -13.13 -6.76
N ALA A 328 10.14 -12.21 -7.17
CA ALA A 328 11.12 -11.60 -6.28
C ALA A 328 10.44 -10.83 -5.13
N ASN A 329 9.38 -10.07 -5.42
CA ASN A 329 8.57 -9.37 -4.41
C ASN A 329 7.88 -10.34 -3.44
N TYR A 330 7.37 -11.47 -3.93
CA TYR A 330 6.80 -12.53 -3.09
C TYR A 330 7.84 -13.09 -2.11
N ILE A 331 9.03 -13.47 -2.59
CA ILE A 331 10.09 -13.99 -1.72
C ILE A 331 10.52 -12.92 -0.71
N GLY A 332 10.66 -11.66 -1.13
CA GLY A 332 11.01 -10.55 -0.23
C GLY A 332 9.96 -10.34 0.85
N THR A 333 8.69 -10.39 0.46
CA THR A 333 7.55 -10.32 1.40
C THR A 333 7.58 -11.48 2.38
N TYR A 334 7.72 -12.71 1.89
CA TYR A 334 7.82 -13.90 2.71
C TYR A 334 8.99 -13.82 3.71
N ALA A 335 10.18 -13.42 3.26
CA ALA A 335 11.37 -13.29 4.09
C ALA A 335 11.25 -12.18 5.14
N SER A 336 10.62 -11.05 4.80
CA SER A 336 10.36 -9.95 5.73
C SER A 336 9.24 -10.25 6.75
N ALA A 337 8.21 -10.99 6.32
CA ALA A 337 7.06 -11.30 7.14
C ALA A 337 7.37 -12.44 8.13
N TYR A 338 8.13 -13.45 7.68
CA TYR A 338 8.46 -14.66 8.43
C TYR A 338 9.98 -14.96 8.41
N PRO A 339 10.80 -14.07 9.02
CA PRO A 339 12.27 -14.17 8.95
C PRO A 339 12.81 -15.46 9.55
N GLU A 340 12.29 -15.94 10.68
CA GLU A 340 12.75 -17.18 11.32
C GLU A 340 12.49 -18.42 10.45
N HIS A 341 11.29 -18.53 9.88
CA HIS A 341 10.94 -19.64 8.99
C HIS A 341 11.77 -19.58 7.69
N PHE A 342 12.02 -18.38 7.16
CA PHE A 342 12.92 -18.20 6.02
C PHE A 342 14.34 -18.67 6.34
N LEU A 343 14.92 -18.21 7.47
CA LEU A 343 16.28 -18.54 7.90
C LEU A 343 16.48 -20.03 8.22
N ALA A 344 15.45 -20.70 8.74
CA ALA A 344 15.49 -22.14 9.03
C ALA A 344 15.44 -23.03 7.78
N SER A 345 15.03 -22.49 6.64
CA SER A 345 14.85 -23.23 5.38
C SER A 345 16.11 -23.24 4.50
N GLN A 346 16.05 -23.92 3.35
CA GLN A 346 17.11 -23.87 2.32
C GLN A 346 17.06 -22.58 1.46
N MET A 347 16.01 -21.76 1.61
CA MET A 347 15.79 -20.55 0.82
C MET A 347 16.91 -19.52 0.92
N PRO A 348 17.53 -19.22 2.08
CA PRO A 348 18.60 -18.23 2.16
C PRO A 348 19.76 -18.56 1.23
N LYS A 349 20.18 -19.83 1.20
CA LYS A 349 21.25 -20.29 0.32
C LYS A 349 20.86 -20.16 -1.15
N GLN A 350 19.68 -20.68 -1.53
CA GLN A 350 19.20 -20.62 -2.92
C GLN A 350 19.03 -19.18 -3.43
N VAL A 351 18.48 -18.30 -2.60
CA VAL A 351 18.30 -16.88 -2.92
C VAL A 351 19.65 -16.18 -3.02
N ASN A 352 20.58 -16.40 -2.10
CA ASN A 352 21.92 -15.82 -2.17
C ASN A 352 22.69 -16.30 -3.41
N ASP A 353 22.58 -17.58 -3.76
CA ASP A 353 23.20 -18.15 -4.97
C ASP A 353 22.63 -17.53 -6.25
N GLN A 354 21.32 -17.24 -6.30
CA GLN A 354 20.68 -16.53 -7.40
C GLN A 354 21.09 -15.05 -7.43
N LEU A 355 21.08 -14.36 -6.29
CA LEU A 355 21.50 -12.97 -6.18
C LEU A 355 22.96 -12.79 -6.64
N ARG A 356 23.87 -13.67 -6.24
CA ARG A 356 25.26 -13.61 -6.72
C ARG A 356 25.35 -13.73 -8.24
N ARG A 357 24.57 -14.64 -8.85
CA ARG A 357 24.52 -14.78 -10.32
C ARG A 357 23.93 -13.55 -11.02
N ALA A 358 22.92 -12.93 -10.43
CA ALA A 358 22.29 -11.74 -11.00
C ALA A 358 23.16 -10.48 -10.84
N LEU A 359 23.90 -10.37 -9.73
CA LEU A 359 24.73 -9.21 -9.39
C LEU A 359 26.16 -9.29 -9.94
N ASP A 360 26.62 -10.47 -10.39
CA ASP A 360 27.89 -10.65 -11.08
C ASP A 360 27.86 -10.02 -12.49
N MET A 361 27.95 -8.70 -12.50
CA MET A 361 27.89 -7.86 -13.70
C MET A 361 29.16 -7.02 -13.80
N LEU A 362 29.64 -6.81 -15.04
CA LEU A 362 30.75 -5.90 -15.32
C LEU A 362 30.47 -4.49 -14.77
N SER A 363 31.47 -3.85 -14.18
CA SER A 363 31.34 -2.51 -13.56
C SER A 363 30.76 -1.44 -14.50
N ALA A 364 31.04 -1.53 -15.80
CA ALA A 364 30.47 -0.61 -16.79
C ALA A 364 28.95 -0.77 -16.97
N ARG A 365 28.40 -1.99 -16.77
CA ARG A 365 26.95 -2.23 -16.89
C ARG A 365 26.18 -1.56 -15.75
N TRP A 366 26.76 -1.49 -14.56
CA TRP A 366 26.13 -0.81 -13.42
C TRP A 366 25.85 0.68 -13.66
N ALA A 367 26.68 1.36 -14.45
CA ALA A 367 26.52 2.79 -14.72
C ALA A 367 25.67 3.09 -15.97
N HIS A 368 25.48 2.12 -16.88
CA HIS A 368 24.96 2.38 -18.23
C HIS A 368 23.81 1.46 -18.67
N ALA A 369 23.58 0.36 -17.96
CA ALA A 369 22.48 -0.57 -18.25
C ALA A 369 21.41 -0.47 -17.16
N ASP A 370 20.23 -1.02 -17.45
CA ASP A 370 19.18 -1.19 -16.45
C ASP A 370 19.71 -2.01 -15.28
N SER A 371 19.47 -1.51 -14.07
CA SER A 371 19.86 -2.20 -12.84
C SER A 371 19.01 -3.48 -12.66
N PRO A 372 19.56 -4.51 -11.99
CA PRO A 372 18.78 -5.65 -11.51
C PRO A 372 17.90 -5.23 -10.31
N LYS A 373 16.96 -4.31 -10.56
CA LYS A 373 16.13 -3.65 -9.53
C LYS A 373 15.33 -4.63 -8.67
N HIS A 374 14.85 -5.73 -9.27
CA HIS A 374 14.06 -6.74 -8.56
C HIS A 374 14.93 -7.52 -7.57
N ASP A 375 16.15 -7.87 -7.97
CA ASP A 375 17.14 -8.55 -7.13
C ASP A 375 17.63 -7.64 -6.00
N LEU A 376 17.88 -6.37 -6.31
CA LEU A 376 18.29 -5.35 -5.33
C LEU A 376 17.19 -5.07 -4.30
N HIS A 377 15.93 -5.01 -4.73
CA HIS A 377 14.79 -4.83 -3.82
C HIS A 377 14.56 -6.08 -2.95
N LEU A 378 14.67 -7.28 -3.54
CA LEU A 378 14.61 -8.53 -2.79
C LEU A 378 15.71 -8.57 -1.72
N MET A 379 16.95 -8.30 -2.09
CA MET A 379 18.09 -8.29 -1.17
C MET A 379 17.90 -7.28 -0.03
N ALA A 380 17.33 -6.10 -0.28
CA ALA A 380 16.99 -5.12 0.76
C ALA A 380 15.90 -5.61 1.74
N SER A 381 15.02 -6.49 1.26
CA SER A 381 13.90 -7.06 2.02
C SER A 381 14.30 -8.31 2.83
N LEU A 382 15.47 -8.91 2.57
CA LEU A 382 15.94 -10.07 3.30
C LEU A 382 16.35 -9.72 4.74
N PRO A 383 16.19 -10.68 5.68
CA PRO A 383 16.80 -10.57 6.99
C PRO A 383 18.32 -10.40 6.84
N ARG A 384 18.91 -9.44 7.55
CA ARG A 384 20.35 -9.13 7.43
C ARG A 384 21.20 -10.33 7.82
N LYS A 385 20.71 -11.17 8.74
CA LYS A 385 21.34 -12.46 9.08
C LYS A 385 21.47 -13.42 7.88
N ALA A 386 20.53 -13.39 6.92
CA ALA A 386 20.62 -14.21 5.71
C ALA A 386 21.73 -13.72 4.75
N LEU A 387 22.11 -12.45 4.84
CA LEU A 387 23.12 -11.83 3.99
C LEU A 387 24.53 -11.96 4.57
N LEU A 388 24.65 -12.30 5.85
CA LEU A 388 25.95 -12.58 6.47
C LEU A 388 26.54 -13.86 5.87
N PRO A 389 27.86 -13.88 5.58
CA PRO A 389 28.49 -15.08 5.07
C PRO A 389 28.49 -16.17 6.14
N ALA A 390 28.08 -17.38 5.76
CA ALA A 390 28.04 -18.52 6.66
C ALA A 390 29.48 -18.99 6.97
N GLY A 391 29.95 -18.72 8.20
CA GLY A 391 31.24 -19.23 8.69
C GLY A 391 31.36 -19.05 10.20
N GLU A 392 31.56 -20.15 10.92
CA GLU A 392 31.63 -20.15 12.40
C GLU A 392 32.92 -19.49 12.94
N THR A 393 33.95 -19.35 12.12
CA THR A 393 35.29 -18.88 12.55
C THR A 393 35.95 -17.88 11.62
N THR A 394 35.57 -17.80 10.34
CA THR A 394 36.09 -16.82 9.38
C THR A 394 34.97 -16.30 8.48
N VAL A 395 34.89 -14.98 8.32
CA VAL A 395 33.92 -14.29 7.47
C VAL A 395 34.34 -14.45 6.01
N GLN A 396 33.75 -15.41 5.28
CA GLN A 396 33.95 -15.53 3.83
C GLN A 396 33.14 -14.47 3.09
N TRP A 397 33.64 -13.23 3.05
CA TRP A 397 32.92 -12.08 2.49
C TRP A 397 32.39 -12.30 1.07
N GLU A 398 33.14 -13.01 0.21
CA GLU A 398 32.73 -13.36 -1.16
C GLU A 398 31.42 -14.17 -1.24
N GLY A 399 31.08 -14.89 -0.16
CA GLY A 399 29.82 -15.63 -0.05
C GLY A 399 28.59 -14.73 0.14
N SER A 400 28.77 -13.48 0.60
CA SER A 400 27.70 -12.51 0.76
C SER A 400 27.34 -11.86 -0.57
N PRO A 401 26.04 -11.75 -0.93
CA PRO A 401 25.61 -10.97 -2.10
C PRO A 401 26.07 -9.50 -2.06
N LEU A 402 26.31 -8.94 -0.87
CA LEU A 402 26.79 -7.56 -0.71
C LEU A 402 28.20 -7.34 -1.25
N ALA A 403 29.00 -8.39 -1.36
CA ALA A 403 30.36 -8.29 -1.91
C ALA A 403 30.39 -7.86 -3.38
N TRP A 404 29.27 -8.06 -4.10
CA TRP A 404 29.14 -7.81 -5.53
C TRP A 404 28.59 -6.41 -5.87
N LEU A 405 28.23 -5.62 -4.86
CA LEU A 405 27.70 -4.27 -5.05
C LEU A 405 28.85 -3.26 -5.19
N PRO A 406 28.92 -2.50 -6.30
CA PRO A 406 29.99 -1.53 -6.50
C PRO A 406 29.70 -0.19 -5.79
N SER A 407 30.75 0.43 -5.23
CA SER A 407 30.69 1.82 -4.73
C SER A 407 31.02 2.88 -5.79
N ARG A 408 31.92 2.57 -6.74
CA ARG A 408 32.50 3.57 -7.67
C ARG A 408 31.69 3.77 -8.95
N GLN A 409 31.52 2.72 -9.76
CA GLN A 409 30.65 2.74 -10.93
C GLN A 409 29.34 2.09 -10.51
N THR A 410 28.44 2.89 -9.96
CA THR A 410 27.24 2.42 -9.25
C THR A 410 25.97 3.05 -9.80
N HIS A 411 24.82 2.54 -9.37
CA HIS A 411 23.49 3.00 -9.73
C HIS A 411 22.74 3.51 -8.49
N PRO A 412 21.79 4.46 -8.60
CA PRO A 412 20.95 4.89 -7.47
C PRO A 412 20.33 3.73 -6.70
N ASP A 413 19.85 2.69 -7.39
CA ASP A 413 19.24 1.52 -6.74
C ASP A 413 20.21 0.75 -5.84
N VAL A 414 21.49 0.65 -6.23
CA VAL A 414 22.51 -0.01 -5.41
C VAL A 414 22.73 0.78 -4.11
N LEU A 415 22.84 2.10 -4.21
CA LEU A 415 23.03 2.96 -3.04
C LEU A 415 21.80 2.95 -2.12
N ASN A 416 20.59 2.95 -2.66
CA ASN A 416 19.35 2.84 -1.88
C ASN A 416 19.21 1.47 -1.18
N THR A 417 19.63 0.40 -1.86
CA THR A 417 19.68 -0.93 -1.27
C THR A 417 20.72 -1.01 -0.15
N LEU A 418 21.92 -0.47 -0.35
CA LEU A 418 22.93 -0.35 0.71
C LEU A 418 22.42 0.49 1.88
N ALA A 419 21.78 1.63 1.60
CA ALA A 419 21.17 2.49 2.62
C ALA A 419 20.16 1.72 3.48
N THR A 420 19.26 0.97 2.83
CA THR A 420 18.24 0.15 3.52
C THR A 420 18.88 -0.94 4.38
N ILE A 421 19.92 -1.62 3.88
CA ILE A 421 20.60 -2.67 4.64
C ILE A 421 21.37 -2.07 5.83
N PHE A 422 22.13 -1.00 5.62
CA PHE A 422 22.98 -0.37 6.63
C PHE A 422 22.20 0.38 7.70
N HIS A 423 21.03 0.94 7.39
CA HIS A 423 20.18 1.59 8.39
C HIS A 423 19.72 0.60 9.49
N GLY A 424 19.54 -0.67 9.13
CA GLY A 424 18.98 -1.70 10.01
C GLY A 424 17.44 -1.66 10.06
N PRO A 425 16.83 -2.39 11.01
CA PRO A 425 15.38 -2.57 11.04
C PRO A 425 14.63 -1.24 11.24
N SER A 426 13.50 -1.08 10.55
CA SER A 426 12.59 0.05 10.72
C SER A 426 11.99 0.05 12.13
N LYS A 427 11.91 1.23 12.76
CA LYS A 427 11.19 1.38 14.02
C LYS A 427 9.69 1.33 13.74
N GLU A 428 9.05 0.19 13.95
CA GLU A 428 7.60 0.17 14.12
C GLU A 428 7.25 0.94 15.40
N ILE A 429 6.53 2.06 15.26
CA ILE A 429 5.98 2.81 16.38
C ILE A 429 4.83 1.96 16.95
N ARG A 430 5.13 1.10 17.92
CA ARG A 430 4.11 0.35 18.66
C ARG A 430 3.78 1.09 19.95
N ILE A 431 2.55 1.57 20.06
CA ILE A 431 1.95 2.00 21.32
C ILE A 431 1.48 0.71 22.01
N SER A 432 2.35 0.04 22.75
CA SER A 432 1.98 -1.15 23.53
C SER A 432 2.35 -0.93 25.00
N ALA A 433 1.47 -1.40 25.89
CA ALA A 433 1.68 -1.34 27.34
C ALA A 433 2.98 -2.09 27.72
N PRO A 434 3.70 -1.64 28.76
CA PRO A 434 4.95 -2.27 29.15
C PRO A 434 4.66 -3.66 29.75
N SER A 435 5.61 -4.59 29.57
CA SER A 435 5.69 -5.94 30.15
C SER A 435 4.77 -7.05 29.57
N SER A 436 5.17 -7.61 28.43
CA SER A 436 4.80 -8.97 28.02
C SER A 436 6.03 -9.74 27.51
N LEU A 437 6.08 -11.06 27.71
CA LEU A 437 7.16 -11.95 27.21
C LEU A 437 7.34 -11.85 25.67
N GLU A 438 6.29 -11.41 24.96
CA GLU A 438 6.32 -11.21 23.51
C GLU A 438 7.00 -9.89 23.10
N ALA A 439 6.96 -8.87 23.94
CA ALA A 439 7.74 -7.64 23.73
C ALA A 439 9.23 -7.98 23.79
N ASP A 440 9.64 -8.80 24.76
CA ASP A 440 11.03 -9.20 24.96
C ASP A 440 11.57 -10.02 23.76
N ASN A 441 10.82 -11.02 23.27
CA ASN A 441 11.24 -11.82 22.10
C ASN A 441 11.34 -10.99 20.80
N ASN A 442 10.40 -10.09 20.57
CA ASN A 442 10.45 -9.20 19.40
C ASN A 442 11.60 -8.20 19.51
N ASP A 443 11.91 -7.74 20.72
CA ASP A 443 13.06 -6.86 20.96
C ASP A 443 14.39 -7.61 20.77
N ILE A 444 14.49 -8.88 21.16
CA ILE A 444 15.67 -9.73 20.86
C ILE A 444 15.83 -9.91 19.34
N ALA A 445 14.76 -10.23 18.62
CA ALA A 445 14.81 -10.37 17.15
C ALA A 445 15.23 -9.06 16.48
N ARG A 446 14.68 -7.91 16.93
CA ARG A 446 15.06 -6.59 16.43
C ARG A 446 16.52 -6.24 16.74
N GLN A 447 16.98 -6.53 17.95
CA GLN A 447 18.39 -6.35 18.34
C GLN A 447 19.32 -7.22 17.50
N THR A 448 18.94 -8.49 17.27
CA THR A 448 19.69 -9.41 16.40
C THR A 448 19.83 -8.87 14.99
N GLU A 449 18.73 -8.37 14.43
CA GLU A 449 18.72 -7.78 13.10
C GLU A 449 19.54 -6.48 13.03
N ALA A 450 19.47 -5.64 14.07
CA ALA A 450 20.26 -4.43 14.21
C ALA A 450 21.77 -4.70 14.34
N ALA A 451 22.16 -5.77 15.05
CA ALA A 451 23.55 -6.21 15.16
C ALA A 451 24.07 -6.79 13.83
N ALA A 452 23.22 -7.55 13.11
CA ALA A 452 23.55 -8.05 11.78
C ALA A 452 23.76 -6.90 10.77
N ALA A 453 22.93 -5.86 10.79
CA ALA A 453 23.10 -4.67 9.95
C ALA A 453 24.44 -3.96 10.22
N ARG A 454 24.80 -3.80 11.52
CA ARG A 454 26.09 -3.25 11.93
C ARG A 454 27.26 -4.09 11.40
N SER A 455 27.18 -5.41 11.55
CA SER A 455 28.22 -6.33 11.04
C SER A 455 28.36 -6.25 9.51
N LEU A 456 27.26 -6.22 8.76
CA LEU A 456 27.28 -6.07 7.31
C LEU A 456 27.93 -4.75 6.87
N TYR A 457 27.59 -3.64 7.53
CA TYR A 457 28.19 -2.33 7.23
C TYR A 457 29.71 -2.35 7.39
N PHE A 458 30.22 -2.81 8.53
CA PHE A 458 31.65 -2.81 8.78
C PHE A 458 32.40 -3.79 7.88
N ASN A 459 31.85 -4.99 7.65
CA ASN A 459 32.44 -5.94 6.73
C ASN A 459 32.48 -5.40 5.29
N TYR A 460 31.43 -4.71 4.85
CA TYR A 460 31.43 -4.03 3.55
C TYR A 460 32.51 -2.94 3.48
N LEU A 461 32.66 -2.14 4.54
CA LEU A 461 33.64 -1.04 4.59
C LEU A 461 35.09 -1.55 4.61
N ALA A 462 35.36 -2.66 5.30
CA ALA A 462 36.67 -3.28 5.35
C ALA A 462 37.16 -3.73 3.95
N HIS A 463 36.25 -4.19 3.10
CA HIS A 463 36.54 -4.63 1.73
C HIS A 463 36.47 -3.46 0.72
N ASN A 464 35.66 -2.43 0.99
CA ASN A 464 35.48 -1.27 0.13
C ASN A 464 36.08 0.01 0.74
N LYS A 465 37.41 0.08 0.81
CA LYS A 465 38.15 1.21 1.43
C LYS A 465 37.82 2.59 0.85
N ARG A 466 37.38 2.65 -0.40
CA ARG A 466 37.01 3.89 -1.10
C ARG A 466 35.54 4.27 -0.95
N PHE A 467 34.74 3.49 -0.24
CA PHE A 467 33.29 3.67 -0.14
C PHE A 467 32.89 5.12 0.17
N TRP A 468 33.37 5.69 1.28
CA TRP A 468 33.00 7.05 1.67
C TRP A 468 33.53 8.14 0.74
N LYS A 469 34.68 7.90 0.09
CA LYS A 469 35.20 8.78 -0.96
C LYS A 469 34.27 8.77 -2.18
N ASP A 470 33.82 7.58 -2.59
CA ASP A 470 32.94 7.42 -3.73
C ASP A 470 31.56 8.02 -3.42
N ILE A 471 30.99 7.78 -2.22
CA ILE A 471 29.73 8.40 -1.76
C ILE A 471 29.82 9.93 -1.79
N ALA A 472 30.88 10.53 -1.23
CA ALA A 472 31.07 11.97 -1.25
C ALA A 472 31.18 12.52 -2.69
N THR A 473 31.84 11.78 -3.59
CA THR A 473 31.97 12.16 -5.01
C THR A 473 30.62 12.12 -5.73
N HIS A 474 29.85 11.06 -5.52
CA HIS A 474 28.50 10.93 -6.10
C HIS A 474 27.56 12.01 -5.60
N ALA A 475 27.59 12.28 -4.28
CA ALA A 475 26.76 13.29 -3.64
C ALA A 475 27.10 14.73 -4.10
N ASP A 476 28.36 15.02 -4.45
CA ASP A 476 28.79 16.33 -4.98
C ASP A 476 28.50 16.49 -6.50
N THR A 477 28.08 15.42 -7.19
CA THR A 477 27.83 15.43 -8.65
C THR A 477 26.39 15.85 -8.97
N VAL A 478 26.12 17.17 -8.95
CA VAL A 478 24.79 17.76 -9.16
C VAL A 478 24.15 17.38 -10.50
N ALA A 479 24.95 17.11 -11.54
CA ALA A 479 24.48 16.69 -12.86
C ALA A 479 23.72 15.36 -12.84
N LEU A 480 24.05 14.46 -11.91
CA LEU A 480 23.42 13.15 -11.75
C LEU A 480 22.53 13.17 -10.50
N LYS A 481 21.41 13.88 -10.59
CA LYS A 481 20.52 14.16 -9.45
C LYS A 481 20.15 12.91 -8.65
N ASP A 482 19.64 11.86 -9.29
CA ASP A 482 19.13 10.69 -8.57
C ASP A 482 20.25 9.88 -7.90
N LEU A 483 21.44 9.88 -8.50
CA LEU A 483 22.64 9.27 -7.91
C LEU A 483 23.14 10.08 -6.71
N ALA A 484 23.15 11.41 -6.81
CA ALA A 484 23.53 12.29 -5.72
C ALA A 484 22.57 12.18 -4.54
N LEU A 485 21.25 12.12 -4.79
CA LEU A 485 20.24 11.91 -3.76
C LEU A 485 20.41 10.54 -3.09
N ALA A 486 20.56 9.45 -3.86
CA ALA A 486 20.78 8.12 -3.29
C ALA A 486 22.07 8.02 -2.47
N ALA A 487 23.13 8.75 -2.85
CA ALA A 487 24.37 8.83 -2.07
C ALA A 487 24.17 9.58 -0.74
N ILE A 488 23.40 10.67 -0.74
CA ILE A 488 23.03 11.39 0.48
C ILE A 488 22.13 10.53 1.37
N ASP A 489 21.18 9.80 0.78
CA ASP A 489 20.30 8.89 1.51
C ASP A 489 21.08 7.75 2.16
N CYS A 490 22.10 7.21 1.48
CA CYS A 490 23.02 6.23 2.08
C CYS A 490 23.81 6.81 3.26
N LEU A 491 24.26 8.07 3.16
CA LEU A 491 24.93 8.76 4.25
C LEU A 491 23.98 9.02 5.43
N LEU A 492 22.75 9.48 5.16
CA LEU A 492 21.71 9.70 6.15
C LEU A 492 21.33 8.39 6.86
N ALA A 493 21.17 7.31 6.10
CA ALA A 493 20.85 5.98 6.61
C ALA A 493 21.88 5.48 7.63
N VAL A 494 23.17 5.72 7.40
CA VAL A 494 24.22 5.39 8.37
C VAL A 494 24.14 6.32 9.58
N ILE A 495 23.95 7.63 9.40
CA ILE A 495 23.81 8.58 10.52
C ILE A 495 22.67 8.19 11.45
N THR A 496 21.53 7.81 10.90
CA THR A 496 20.31 7.49 11.66
C THR A 496 20.17 6.02 12.01
N ALA A 497 21.18 5.20 11.69
CA ALA A 497 21.11 3.76 11.81
C ALA A 497 20.75 3.29 13.23
N ASN A 498 19.89 2.28 13.30
CA ASN A 498 19.39 1.71 14.55
C ASN A 498 20.20 0.48 14.96
N TRP A 499 21.53 0.61 15.02
CA TRP A 499 22.42 -0.51 15.34
C TRP A 499 22.35 -0.98 16.79
N SER A 500 22.71 -2.25 16.98
CA SER A 500 22.84 -2.88 18.29
C SER A 500 24.23 -3.52 18.40
N THR A 501 24.80 -3.53 19.60
CA THR A 501 26.02 -4.29 19.93
C THR A 501 25.71 -5.70 20.41
N LYS A 502 24.43 -6.04 20.60
CA LYS A 502 23.95 -7.34 21.05
C LYS A 502 23.02 -7.97 20.00
N PRO A 503 23.13 -9.29 19.73
CA PRO A 503 24.19 -10.18 20.18
C PRO A 503 25.53 -9.83 19.53
N ASP A 504 26.62 -10.32 20.12
CA ASP A 504 27.94 -10.09 19.56
C ASP A 504 28.07 -10.79 18.20
N MET A 505 28.44 -10.04 17.18
CA MET A 505 28.55 -10.50 15.79
C MET A 505 29.99 -10.30 15.33
N LEU A 506 30.47 -11.16 14.43
CA LEU A 506 31.81 -11.03 13.89
C LEU A 506 31.99 -9.70 13.15
N LEU A 507 32.96 -8.91 13.61
CA LEU A 507 33.35 -7.62 13.05
C LEU A 507 34.78 -7.69 12.50
N PRO A 508 35.10 -6.90 11.47
CA PRO A 508 36.47 -6.79 10.99
C PRO A 508 37.37 -6.11 12.05
N THR A 509 38.56 -6.65 12.26
CA THR A 509 39.57 -6.09 13.18
C THR A 509 40.46 -5.02 12.53
N THR A 510 40.31 -4.79 11.22
CA THR A 510 41.16 -3.89 10.43
C THR A 510 40.75 -2.43 10.51
N ILE A 511 39.54 -2.13 11.00
CA ILE A 511 38.96 -0.78 11.08
C ILE A 511 38.32 -0.56 12.45
N ALA A 512 38.16 0.70 12.84
CA ALA A 512 37.39 1.03 14.04
C ALA A 512 35.91 0.69 13.83
N THR A 513 35.29 0.05 14.82
CA THR A 513 33.88 -0.36 14.75
C THR A 513 33.04 0.25 15.87
N PRO A 514 32.70 1.55 15.81
CA PRO A 514 31.83 2.18 16.81
C PRO A 514 30.48 1.50 16.99
N GLU A 515 29.84 1.76 18.12
CA GLU A 515 28.56 1.15 18.49
C GLU A 515 27.37 1.74 17.70
N HIS A 516 27.47 3.01 17.31
CA HIS A 516 26.39 3.76 16.67
C HIS A 516 26.81 4.35 15.33
N GLY A 517 25.85 4.49 14.42
CA GLY A 517 26.10 4.97 13.05
C GLY A 517 26.64 6.40 12.98
N HIS A 518 26.11 7.32 13.78
CA HIS A 518 26.65 8.69 13.88
C HIS A 518 28.10 8.72 14.40
N LEU A 519 28.48 7.81 15.30
CA LEU A 519 29.89 7.68 15.74
C LEU A 519 30.77 7.05 14.66
N ALA A 520 30.21 6.15 13.82
CA ALA A 520 30.91 5.61 12.67
C ALA A 520 31.22 6.68 11.61
N ILE A 521 30.37 7.70 11.45
CA ILE A 521 30.69 8.88 10.61
C ILE A 521 31.85 9.70 11.18
N LEU A 522 32.00 9.75 12.50
CA LEU A 522 33.09 10.44 13.20
C LEU A 522 34.38 9.62 13.31
N SER A 523 34.42 8.41 12.76
CA SER A 523 35.57 7.50 12.83
C SER A 523 36.15 7.26 11.43
N PRO A 524 37.48 7.01 11.29
CA PRO A 524 38.05 6.59 10.02
C PRO A 524 37.43 5.26 9.55
N PRO A 525 37.18 5.07 8.24
CA PRO A 525 37.49 5.97 7.11
C PRO A 525 36.41 7.02 6.78
N ALA A 526 35.25 7.03 7.45
CA ALA A 526 34.17 7.95 7.12
C ALA A 526 34.52 9.41 7.43
N LEU A 527 35.22 9.63 8.54
CA LEU A 527 35.67 10.95 9.01
C LEU A 527 36.42 11.75 7.93
N GLU A 528 37.20 11.07 7.07
CA GLU A 528 38.02 11.71 6.03
C GLU A 528 37.23 12.29 4.86
N TYR A 529 36.03 11.76 4.58
CA TYR A 529 35.27 12.09 3.36
C TYR A 529 33.84 12.54 3.65
N ALA A 530 33.11 11.85 4.53
CA ALA A 530 31.70 12.11 4.80
C ALA A 530 31.50 13.42 5.59
N LEU A 531 32.27 13.62 6.66
CA LEU A 531 32.16 14.84 7.48
C LEU A 531 32.57 16.11 6.71
N PRO A 532 33.72 16.14 5.99
CA PRO A 532 34.07 17.27 5.14
C PRO A 532 33.01 17.57 4.07
N TYR A 533 32.45 16.52 3.44
CA TYR A 533 31.36 16.70 2.49
C TYR A 533 30.16 17.39 3.14
N LEU A 534 29.69 16.93 4.30
CA LEU A 534 28.53 17.51 5.00
C LEU A 534 28.74 18.99 5.38
N LEU A 535 29.96 19.33 5.82
CA LEU A 535 30.32 20.68 6.26
C LEU A 535 30.59 21.65 5.10
N LYS A 536 31.02 21.15 3.94
CA LYS A 536 31.23 21.98 2.74
C LYS A 536 29.91 22.65 2.32
N PRO A 537 29.91 23.91 1.83
CA PRO A 537 28.72 24.52 1.22
C PRO A 537 28.22 23.69 0.02
N PRO A 538 26.91 23.71 -0.30
CA PRO A 538 26.38 22.97 -1.44
C PRO A 538 26.79 23.63 -2.75
N GLN A 539 26.97 22.83 -3.79
CA GLN A 539 27.20 23.32 -5.15
C GLN A 539 25.89 23.96 -5.68
N THR A 540 25.97 25.20 -6.18
CA THR A 540 24.84 25.91 -6.80
C THR A 540 25.12 26.16 -8.27
N PHE A 541 24.09 26.15 -9.13
CA PHE A 541 24.26 26.49 -10.55
C PHE A 541 24.75 27.93 -10.76
N SER A 542 24.60 28.82 -9.79
CA SER A 542 25.20 30.17 -9.80
C SER A 542 26.74 30.15 -9.80
N ASN A 543 27.37 29.05 -9.36
CA ASN A 543 28.83 28.85 -9.49
C ASN A 543 29.25 28.26 -10.86
N LEU A 544 28.29 27.93 -11.73
CA LEU A 544 28.53 27.33 -13.05
C LEU A 544 28.04 28.25 -14.19
N VAL A 545 26.85 28.87 -14.12
CA VAL A 545 26.39 29.97 -14.99
C VAL A 545 25.18 30.67 -14.32
N GLY A 546 25.14 32.00 -14.28
CA GLY A 546 24.23 32.82 -13.45
C GLY A 546 22.70 32.69 -13.65
N GLY A 547 22.11 31.59 -13.14
CA GLY A 547 20.66 31.41 -13.04
C GLY A 547 20.16 31.51 -11.58
N ARG A 548 19.07 32.25 -11.37
CA ARG A 548 18.33 32.28 -10.09
C ARG A 548 17.80 30.88 -9.77
N GLY A 549 18.05 30.40 -8.56
CA GLY A 549 17.68 29.06 -8.10
C GLY A 549 16.16 28.90 -8.02
N ASP A 550 15.60 28.14 -8.96
CA ASP A 550 14.23 27.68 -8.92
C ASP A 550 14.08 26.54 -7.88
N THR A 551 12.96 26.48 -7.15
CA THR A 551 12.69 25.44 -6.15
C THR A 551 12.60 24.04 -6.77
N GLU A 552 12.39 23.97 -8.08
CA GLU A 552 12.40 22.72 -8.84
C GLU A 552 13.79 22.26 -9.29
N SER A 553 14.82 23.10 -9.12
CA SER A 553 16.19 22.82 -9.54
C SER A 553 16.79 21.62 -8.79
N ALA A 554 17.47 20.73 -9.53
CA ALA A 554 18.19 19.59 -8.98
C ALA A 554 19.17 19.99 -7.87
N ALA A 555 19.83 21.16 -8.01
CA ALA A 555 20.74 21.67 -7.01
C ALA A 555 20.06 21.96 -5.67
N TYR A 556 18.84 22.53 -5.69
CA TYR A 556 18.09 22.79 -4.47
C TYR A 556 17.68 21.50 -3.77
N LYS A 557 17.19 20.50 -4.52
CA LYS A 557 16.80 19.19 -3.96
C LYS A 557 17.97 18.48 -3.28
N ILE A 558 19.14 18.48 -3.92
CA ILE A 558 20.38 17.91 -3.35
C ILE A 558 20.82 18.70 -2.11
N ALA A 559 20.77 20.04 -2.17
CA ALA A 559 21.14 20.89 -1.05
C ALA A 559 20.21 20.72 0.16
N ALA A 560 18.91 20.57 -0.07
CA ALA A 560 17.92 20.27 0.96
C ALA A 560 18.15 18.89 1.60
N ALA A 561 18.35 17.84 0.79
CA ALA A 561 18.67 16.51 1.30
C ALA A 561 19.97 16.50 2.13
N LYS A 562 21.01 17.21 1.66
CA LYS A 562 22.26 17.39 2.41
C LYS A 562 22.02 18.11 3.75
N PHE A 563 21.20 19.15 3.75
CA PHE A 563 20.85 19.89 4.95
C PHE A 563 20.12 19.01 5.97
N ASP A 564 19.19 18.17 5.52
CA ASP A 564 18.49 17.20 6.37
C ASP A 564 19.46 16.19 6.98
N ALA A 565 20.46 15.71 6.21
CA ALA A 565 21.53 14.86 6.73
C ALA A 565 22.39 15.55 7.80
N VAL A 566 22.74 16.84 7.63
CA VAL A 566 23.44 17.64 8.65
C VAL A 566 22.59 17.79 9.91
N ARG A 567 21.29 18.08 9.76
CA ARG A 567 20.36 18.21 10.90
C ARG A 567 20.21 16.89 11.65
N ALA A 568 20.10 15.78 10.94
CA ALA A 568 20.04 14.44 11.53
C ALA A 568 21.32 14.12 12.31
N LEU A 569 22.50 14.45 11.76
CA LEU A 569 23.79 14.26 12.43
C LEU A 569 23.88 15.11 13.70
N HIS A 570 23.53 16.39 13.63
CA HIS A 570 23.50 17.28 14.79
C HIS A 570 22.57 16.74 15.88
N GLY A 571 21.35 16.33 15.53
CA GLY A 571 20.39 15.79 16.49
C GLY A 571 20.91 14.53 17.20
N ARG A 572 21.59 13.63 16.47
CA ARG A 572 22.17 12.41 17.06
C ARG A 572 23.38 12.70 17.94
N ILE A 573 24.28 13.58 17.52
CA ILE A 573 25.45 13.96 18.33
C ILE A 573 25.02 14.74 19.58
N SER A 574 24.02 15.63 19.48
CA SER A 574 23.48 16.35 20.64
C SER A 574 22.93 15.37 21.67
N ALA A 575 22.14 14.38 21.24
CA ALA A 575 21.62 13.35 22.13
C ALA A 575 22.72 12.46 22.74
N GLN A 576 23.84 12.25 22.04
CA GLN A 576 25.01 11.54 22.59
C GLN A 576 25.75 12.39 23.63
N ALA A 577 25.99 13.67 23.33
CA ALA A 577 26.66 14.60 24.25
C ALA A 577 25.89 14.83 25.55
N GLU A 578 24.55 14.75 25.51
CA GLU A 578 23.70 14.77 26.71
C GLU A 578 23.86 13.51 27.58
N ARG A 579 24.12 12.35 26.96
CA ARG A 579 24.35 11.08 27.67
C ARG A 579 25.76 10.98 28.24
N GLU A 580 26.74 11.45 27.48
CA GLU A 580 28.17 11.35 27.77
C GLU A 580 28.83 12.73 27.69
N PRO A 581 28.61 13.60 28.70
CA PRO A 581 29.22 14.91 28.73
C PRO A 581 30.75 14.81 28.93
N GLY A 582 31.52 15.52 28.10
CA GLY A 582 32.98 15.66 28.24
C GLY A 582 33.85 14.93 27.21
N GLU A 583 33.28 14.18 26.26
CA GLU A 583 34.06 13.47 25.23
C GLU A 583 34.45 14.32 24.00
N GLY A 584 34.40 15.66 24.10
CA GLY A 584 34.89 16.55 23.03
C GLY A 584 33.90 16.77 21.87
N TYR A 585 32.63 16.37 21.99
CA TYR A 585 31.60 16.61 20.96
C TYR A 585 31.26 18.10 20.74
N GLU A 586 31.63 18.99 21.67
CA GLU A 586 31.27 20.41 21.66
C GLU A 586 31.76 21.17 20.42
N GLU A 587 32.99 20.89 19.96
CA GLU A 587 33.57 21.56 18.80
C GLU A 587 32.87 21.14 17.49
N ILE A 588 32.53 19.85 17.39
CA ILE A 588 31.77 19.31 16.26
C ILE A 588 30.36 19.91 16.24
N LEU A 589 29.68 19.96 17.38
CA LEU A 589 28.35 20.59 17.51
C LEU A 589 28.38 22.07 17.16
N ARG A 590 29.41 22.81 17.56
CA ARG A 590 29.58 24.22 17.18
C ARG A 590 29.67 24.39 15.66
N THR A 591 30.45 23.53 15.01
CA THR A 591 30.64 23.56 13.55
C THR A 591 29.36 23.18 12.79
N LEU A 592 28.65 22.14 13.26
CA LEU A 592 27.35 21.74 12.71
C LEU A 592 26.29 22.83 12.90
N ASN A 593 26.25 23.49 14.05
CA ASN A 593 25.32 24.60 14.29
C ASN A 593 25.57 25.78 13.35
N LYS A 594 26.83 26.13 13.11
CA LYS A 594 27.17 27.14 12.10
C LYS A 594 26.62 26.75 10.72
N ARG A 595 26.83 25.49 10.31
CA ARG A 595 26.34 24.97 9.03
C ARG A 595 24.81 24.94 8.94
N ILE A 596 24.11 24.60 10.04
CA ILE A 596 22.65 24.62 10.10
C ILE A 596 22.10 26.05 10.02
N ALA A 597 22.76 27.01 10.66
CA ALA A 597 22.35 28.42 10.63
C ALA A 597 22.45 29.05 9.23
N GLU A 598 23.33 28.55 8.36
CA GLU A 598 23.44 28.99 6.97
C GLU A 598 22.24 28.56 6.10
N GLY A 599 21.48 27.54 6.52
CA GLY A 599 20.36 26.99 5.77
C GLY A 599 20.76 26.07 4.61
N PRO A 600 19.77 25.58 3.83
CA PRO A 600 20.02 24.63 2.73
C PRO A 600 20.93 25.19 1.64
N LEU A 601 20.77 26.47 1.29
CA LEU A 601 21.64 27.20 0.36
C LEU A 601 22.50 28.18 1.16
N SER A 602 23.82 28.06 1.09
CA SER A 602 24.74 29.00 1.72
C SER A 602 24.55 30.40 1.12
N ARG A 603 24.35 31.41 1.97
CA ARG A 603 24.21 32.83 1.57
C ARG A 603 25.52 33.48 1.10
N GLU A 604 26.65 32.77 1.16
CA GLU A 604 27.98 33.34 0.85
C GLU A 604 28.22 33.64 -0.64
N GLY A 605 27.31 33.25 -1.55
CA GLY A 605 27.40 33.57 -2.98
C GLY A 605 26.86 34.95 -3.38
N GLU A 606 26.23 35.71 -2.47
CA GLU A 606 25.54 36.97 -2.81
C GLU A 606 26.40 38.24 -2.68
N VAL A 607 27.71 38.11 -2.43
CA VAL A 607 28.65 39.25 -2.26
C VAL A 607 29.42 39.58 -3.56
N GLY A 608 28.85 39.25 -4.72
CA GLY A 608 29.41 39.55 -6.04
C GLY A 608 28.69 40.70 -6.75
N GLY A 609 29.05 41.95 -6.45
CA GLY A 609 28.92 43.12 -7.32
C GLY A 609 27.54 43.44 -7.89
N ARG A 610 26.74 44.25 -7.17
CA ARG A 610 25.73 45.11 -7.80
C ARG A 610 26.45 46.15 -8.68
N ILE A 611 26.70 45.85 -9.95
CA ILE A 611 26.91 46.90 -10.95
C ILE A 611 25.52 47.46 -11.23
N ALA A 612 25.28 48.68 -10.75
CA ALA A 612 24.15 49.49 -11.20
C ALA A 612 24.32 49.74 -12.70
N THR A 613 23.56 49.04 -13.53
CA THR A 613 23.25 49.52 -14.86
C THR A 613 22.35 50.74 -14.68
N MET A 614 22.95 51.93 -14.76
CA MET A 614 22.21 53.14 -15.07
C MET A 614 21.67 53.01 -16.49
N ASP A 615 20.36 53.19 -16.63
CA ASP A 615 19.68 53.36 -17.91
C ASP A 615 20.31 54.52 -18.70
N LEU A 616 20.54 54.26 -19.99
CA LEU A 616 20.59 55.26 -21.06
C LEU A 616 19.73 54.76 -22.22
#